data_AF-A0A3D1XPP7-F1
#
_entry.id   AF-A0A3D1XPP7-F1
#
_cell.length_a   1.000
_cell.length_b   1.000
_cell.length_c   1.000
_cell.angle_alpha   90.00
_cell.angle_beta   90.00
_cell.angle_gamma   90.00
#
_symmetry.space_group_name_H-M   'P 1'
#
loop_
_entity.id
_entity.type
_entity.pdbx_description
1 polymer ?
#
loop_
_entity_poly.entity_id
_entity_poly.type
_entity_poly.pdbx_seq_one_letter_code
_entity_poly.pdbx_strand_id
1 'polypeptide(L)' 'ALEVHRISHYLLDLVSRFHGYYSRHRVISDDVPLTLARLYLLDGLRITIRNGFDLMGISVPEKM' A
#
# COMPACT_ATOMS: atom_id res chain seq x y z
N ALA A 1 -5.85 13.19 -22.03
CA ALA A 1 -4.40 13.48 -21.94
C ALA A 1 -3.73 12.39 -21.12
N LEU A 2 -2.60 11.86 -21.60
CA LEU A 2 -1.81 10.84 -20.89
C LEU A 2 -0.72 11.57 -20.08
N GLU A 3 -0.97 11.73 -18.78
CA GLU A 3 -0.07 12.44 -17.87
C GLU A 3 0.62 11.45 -16.94
N VAL A 4 1.94 11.32 -17.10
CA VAL A 4 2.77 10.35 -16.36
C VAL A 4 2.69 10.57 -14.83
N HIS A 5 2.52 11.81 -14.39
CA HIS A 5 2.48 12.16 -12.96
C HIS A 5 1.21 11.67 -12.22
N ARG A 6 0.18 11.19 -12.93
CA ARG A 6 -1.05 10.72 -12.28
C ARG A 6 -0.82 9.48 -11.42
N ILE A 7 0.06 8.58 -11.86
CA ILE A 7 0.36 7.34 -11.14
C ILE A 7 1.11 7.66 -9.85
N SER A 8 2.14 8.51 -9.92
CA SER A 8 2.91 8.89 -8.73
C SER A 8 2.06 9.65 -7.70
N HIS A 9 1.21 10.58 -8.14
CA HIS A 9 0.29 11.29 -7.25
C HIS A 9 -0.73 10.34 -6.60
N TYR A 10 -1.28 9.40 -7.36
CA TYR A 10 -2.20 8.39 -6.82
C TYR A 10 -1.52 7.53 -5.74
N LEU A 11 -0.31 7.03 -6.00
CA LEU A 11 0.42 6.23 -5.03
C LEU A 11 0.77 7.03 -3.76
N LEU A 12 1.12 8.31 -3.90
CA LEU A 12 1.40 9.18 -2.77
C LEU A 12 0.16 9.36 -1.89
N ASP A 13 -0.99 9.71 -2.48
CA ASP A 13 -2.27 9.85 -1.74
C ASP A 13 -2.69 8.53 -1.07
N LEU A 14 -2.56 7.40 -1.79
CA LEU A 14 -2.85 6.07 -1.27
C LEU A 14 -2.03 5.75 -0.01
N VAL A 15 -0.70 5.97 -0.06
CA VAL A 15 0.20 5.73 1.06
C VAL A 15 -0.08 6.70 2.22
N SER A 16 -0.37 7.97 1.94
CA SER A 16 -0.72 8.96 2.96
C SER A 16 -1.97 8.56 3.75
N ARG A 17 -3.01 8.06 3.07
CA ARG A 17 -4.23 7.56 3.73
C ARG A 17 -3.96 6.32 4.57
N PHE A 18 -3.12 5.41 4.05
CA PHE A 18 -2.74 4.21 4.77
C PHE A 18 -1.92 4.51 6.04
N HIS A 19 -1.05 5.53 6.02
CA HIS A 19 -0.22 5.87 7.16
C HIS A 19 -1.05 6.18 8.43
N GLY A 20 -2.13 6.95 8.27
CA GLY A 20 -3.06 7.23 9.36
C GLY A 20 -3.80 5.98 9.86
N TYR A 21 -4.12 5.04 8.97
CA TYR A 21 -4.70 3.76 9.34
C TYR A 21 -3.72 2.92 10.18
N TYR A 22 -2.47 2.77 9.71
CA TYR A 22 -1.44 1.95 10.36
C TYR A 22 -1.07 2.48 11.75
N SER A 23 -1.00 3.80 11.93
CA SER A 23 -0.73 4.41 13.23
C SER A 23 -1.82 4.14 14.26
N ARG A 24 -3.09 4.09 13.83
CA ARG A 24 -4.25 3.91 14.73
C ARG A 24 -4.64 2.45 14.98
N HIS A 25 -4.24 1.54 14.10
CA HIS A 25 -4.69 0.14 14.16
C HIS A 25 -3.50 -0.81 14.22
N ARG A 26 -3.34 -1.47 15.37
CA ARG A 26 -2.40 -2.58 15.53
C ARG A 26 -2.79 -3.72 14.57
N VAL A 27 -1.94 -4.03 13.60
CA VAL A 27 -2.21 -5.07 12.60
C VAL A 27 -2.18 -6.47 13.23
N ILE A 28 -1.14 -6.76 14.01
CA ILE A 28 -0.95 -8.06 14.67
C ILE A 28 -1.35 -7.92 16.14
N SER A 29 -2.40 -8.65 16.52
CA SER A 29 -2.95 -8.69 17.88
C SER A 29 -3.47 -10.08 18.22
N ASP A 30 -3.94 -10.28 19.45
CA ASP A 30 -4.50 -11.56 19.90
C ASP A 30 -5.84 -11.91 19.23
N ASP A 31 -6.52 -10.92 18.62
CA ASP A 31 -7.66 -11.14 17.74
C ASP A 31 -7.19 -11.65 16.37
N VAL A 32 -7.18 -12.98 16.21
CA VAL A 32 -6.73 -13.67 14.99
C VAL A 32 -7.60 -13.33 13.77
N PRO A 33 -8.94 -13.40 13.83
CA PRO A 33 -9.79 -13.00 12.70
C PRO A 33 -9.51 -11.57 12.22
N LEU A 34 -9.40 -10.62 13.16
CA LEU A 34 -9.12 -9.22 12.82
C LEU A 34 -7.71 -9.05 12.23
N THR A 35 -6.72 -9.75 12.80
CA THR A 35 -5.35 -9.75 12.27
C THR A 35 -5.31 -10.22 10.82
N LEU A 36 -5.98 -11.33 10.50
CA LEU A 36 -6.03 -11.88 9.14
C LEU A 36 -6.73 -10.91 8.17
N ALA A 37 -7.85 -10.30 8.58
CA ALA A 37 -8.53 -9.30 7.76
C ALA A 37 -7.64 -8.08 7.45
N ARG A 38 -6.88 -7.61 8.45
CA ARG A 38 -5.93 -6.49 8.28
C ARG A 38 -4.75 -6.87 7.38
N LEU A 39 -4.22 -8.09 7.50
CA LEU A 39 -3.17 -8.60 6.63
C LEU A 39 -3.63 -8.71 5.18
N TYR A 40 -4.88 -9.14 4.94
CA TYR A 40 -5.46 -9.18 3.61
C TYR A 40 -5.56 -7.78 2.97
N LEU A 41 -5.99 -6.78 3.75
CA LEU A 41 -5.99 -5.38 3.30
C LEU A 41 -4.58 -4.90 2.93
N LEU A 42 -3.57 -5.22 3.76
CA LEU A 42 -2.17 -4.85 3.51
C LEU A 42 -1.59 -5.52 2.28
N ASP A 43 -1.96 -6.77 1.99
CA ASP A 43 -1.52 -7.46 0.79
C ASP A 43 -2.10 -6.79 -0.48
N GLY A 44 -3.37 -6.38 -0.44
CA GLY A 44 -3.98 -5.59 -1.52
C GLY A 44 -3.25 -4.27 -1.76
N LEU A 45 -2.85 -3.58 -0.69
CA LEU A 45 -2.04 -2.36 -0.78
C LEU A 45 -0.66 -2.65 -1.39
N ARG A 46 0.02 -3.71 -0.94
CA ARG A 46 1.33 -4.15 -1.46
C ARG A 46 1.26 -4.41 -2.96
N ILE A 47 0.25 -5.13 -3.43
CA ILE A 47 0.04 -5.43 -4.85
C ILE A 47 -0.22 -4.15 -5.64
N THR A 48 -1.08 -3.26 -5.13
CA THR A 48 -1.42 -2.00 -5.81
C THR A 48 -0.19 -1.10 -5.99
N ILE A 49 0.64 -0.98 -4.94
CA ILE A 49 1.87 -0.19 -4.99
C ILE A 49 2.86 -0.79 -5.98
N ARG A 50 3.05 -2.13 -5.95
CA ARG A 50 3.92 -2.83 -6.89
C ARG A 50 3.49 -2.58 -8.34
N ASN A 51 2.21 -2.75 -8.65
CA ASN A 51 1.68 -2.51 -9.99
C ASN A 51 1.93 -1.06 -10.44
N GLY A 52 1.78 -0.09 -9.53
CA GLY A 52 2.07 1.31 -9.82
C GLY A 52 3.54 1.56 -10.14
N PHE A 53 4.46 0.95 -9.38
CA PHE A 53 5.90 1.03 -9.68
C PHE A 53 6.29 0.33 -10.98
N ASP A 54 5.72 -0.85 -11.25
CA ASP A 54 5.95 -1.60 -12.49
C ASP A 54 5.50 -0.78 -13.72
N LEU A 55 4.34 -0.11 -13.64
CA LEU A 55 3.86 0.81 -14.69
C LEU A 55 4.79 2.02 -14.92
N MET A 56 5.54 2.44 -13.88
CA MET A 56 6.51 3.52 -13.97
C MET A 56 7.93 3.02 -14.33
N GLY A 57 8.15 1.71 -14.45
CA GLY A 57 9.46 1.13 -14.71
C GLY A 57 10.44 1.27 -13.54
N ILE A 58 9.94 1.40 -12.31
CA ILE A 58 10.75 1.58 -11.10
C ILE A 58 10.98 0.23 -10.43
N SER A 59 12.24 -0.14 -10.18
CA SER A 59 12.56 -1.34 -9.40
C SER A 59 12.15 -1.18 -7.94
N VAL A 60 11.33 -2.08 -7.43
CA VAL A 60 10.86 -2.05 -6.04
C VAL A 60 11.77 -2.91 -5.15
N PRO A 61 12.41 -2.35 -4.11
CA PRO A 61 13.20 -3.15 -3.18
C PRO A 61 12.29 -4.04 -2.31
N GLU A 62 12.71 -5.27 -2.04
CA GLU A 62 11.95 -6.21 -1.19
C GLU A 62 11.98 -5.83 0.30
N LYS A 63 12.98 -5.06 0.72
CA LYS A 63 13.08 -4.40 2.01
C LYS A 63 13.58 -2.97 1.79
N MET A 64 12.93 -2.01 2.43
CA MET A 64 13.49 -0.68 2.64
C MET A 64 14.32 -0.65 3.92
#